data_AF-A0A7X7NRP6-F1
#
_entry.id   AF-A0A7X7NRP6-F1
#
_cell.length_a   1.000
_cell.length_b   1.000
_cell.length_c   1.000
_cell.angle_alpha   90.00
_cell.angle_beta   90.00
_cell.angle_gamma   90.00
#
_symmetry.space_group_name_H-M   'P 1'
#
loop_
_entity.id
_entity.type
_entity.pdbx_description
1 polymer ?
#
loop_
_entity_poly.entity_id
_entity_poly.type
_entity_poly.pdbx_seq_one_letter_code
_entity_poly.pdbx_strand_id
1 'polypeptide(L)'
;MSHPVRSPEISGVTVRDGVDLPYAVHGTGEATVLLMPTWSLVPSRWWKAQVPYLARHLRVITFDGRGSGAASRPAGATAYTDEQYAEDAAAVLDATNTDRAVVVGFSCGVAWSVHLAARHPEQVQGIFAIGASCGLSVVAPAREQFAWHGNLDTTKGWAKYNKHYWLDSGYDDFVDFFARQMFTEPHSTKQIEDVIGWAHEISPQTLADTTAGRLGLEGSVRAPLEPACAQVRCPVLVVHGTEDAVAPAAVSLELAKLTGGDLVLVKGGGHGLPARDPVKINTMIKDFAMDVARSDLSGPRSATEGTALRNPASRHTTWARAQRRPRRALFLSSPIGLGHCRRDLAVARELREHHPDLEIDWLTQPPVTRVLEEAGERVHPASSWLANESGHFEEEAGEHDLHAFQAIRRMDAIMVNNFMVFADVV
;
A
#
# COMPACT_ATOMS: atom_id res chain seq x y z
N MET A 1 14.84 -12.77 -1.76
CA MET A 1 13.83 -11.78 -1.31
C MET A 1 14.07 -10.52 -2.12
N SER A 2 13.05 -9.85 -2.67
CA SER A 2 13.29 -8.62 -3.45
C SER A 2 13.79 -7.52 -2.52
N HIS A 3 14.93 -6.91 -2.83
CA HIS A 3 15.41 -5.74 -2.11
C HIS A 3 14.40 -4.57 -2.24
N PRO A 4 14.21 -3.77 -1.18
CA PRO A 4 13.34 -2.60 -1.28
C PRO A 4 13.93 -1.62 -2.29
N VAL A 5 13.09 -1.16 -3.23
CA VAL A 5 13.45 -0.15 -4.24
C VAL A 5 14.04 1.11 -3.61
N ARG A 6 13.50 1.48 -2.44
CA ARG A 6 13.97 2.59 -1.63
C ARG A 6 14.29 2.08 -0.25
N SER A 7 15.56 2.18 0.14
CA SER A 7 15.96 1.94 1.53
C SER A 7 15.28 2.93 2.46
N PRO A 8 14.87 2.50 3.65
CA PRO A 8 14.34 3.40 4.67
C PRO A 8 15.42 4.34 5.20
N GLU A 9 15.01 5.56 5.53
CA GLU A 9 15.82 6.54 6.24
C GLU A 9 16.04 6.09 7.71
N ILE A 10 15.06 5.41 8.31
CA ILE A 10 15.14 4.85 9.67
C ILE A 10 14.54 3.44 9.67
N SER A 11 15.20 2.48 10.32
CA SER A 11 14.62 1.18 10.66
C SER A 11 14.87 0.87 12.12
N GLY A 12 13.94 0.16 12.75
CA GLY A 12 14.04 -0.22 14.15
C GLY A 12 13.07 -1.33 14.51
N VAL A 13 13.07 -1.70 15.78
CA VAL A 13 12.13 -2.63 16.38
C VAL A 13 11.58 -1.96 17.62
N THR A 14 10.25 -1.86 17.72
CA THR A 14 9.59 -1.51 18.99
C THR A 14 9.12 -2.80 19.66
N VAL A 15 9.16 -2.85 20.99
CA VAL A 15 8.76 -4.03 21.76
C VAL A 15 7.57 -3.67 22.62
N ARG A 16 6.45 -4.36 22.43
CA ARG A 16 5.24 -4.18 23.23
C ARG A 16 4.76 -5.52 23.75
N ASP A 17 4.57 -5.65 25.05
CA ASP A 17 4.11 -6.89 25.70
C ASP A 17 4.94 -8.14 25.30
N GLY A 18 6.25 -7.96 25.08
CA GLY A 18 7.16 -9.03 24.63
C GLY A 18 7.04 -9.41 23.15
N VAL A 19 6.31 -8.62 22.36
CA VAL A 19 6.18 -8.76 20.90
C VAL A 19 7.09 -7.76 20.21
N ASP A 20 8.04 -8.26 19.43
CA ASP A 20 8.92 -7.45 18.60
C ASP A 20 8.18 -7.04 17.32
N LEU A 21 8.18 -5.74 17.03
CA LEU A 21 7.48 -5.11 15.90
C LEU A 21 8.50 -4.31 15.09
N PRO A 22 9.10 -4.92 14.05
CA PRO A 22 9.99 -4.22 13.13
C PRO A 22 9.24 -3.14 12.36
N TYR A 23 9.82 -1.93 12.32
CA TYR A 23 9.28 -0.79 11.59
C TYR A 23 10.33 -0.13 10.70
N ALA A 24 9.85 0.59 9.71
CA ALA A 24 10.63 1.39 8.79
C ALA A 24 9.96 2.74 8.54
N VAL A 25 10.78 3.80 8.46
CA VAL A 25 10.34 5.16 8.12
C VAL A 25 10.99 5.56 6.81
N HIS A 26 10.16 6.04 5.89
CA HIS A 26 10.54 6.47 4.55
C HIS A 26 10.18 7.92 4.29
N GLY A 27 11.08 8.69 3.67
CA GLY A 27 10.82 10.08 3.30
C GLY A 27 10.77 11.06 4.48
N THR A 28 10.73 12.36 4.16
CA THR A 28 10.86 13.47 5.12
C THR A 28 9.79 14.55 4.91
N GLY A 29 8.65 14.20 4.29
CA GLY A 29 7.55 15.15 4.06
C GLY A 29 6.88 15.58 5.37
N GLU A 30 6.27 16.77 5.38
CA GLU A 30 5.61 17.33 6.57
C GLU A 30 4.41 16.50 7.04
N ALA A 31 3.61 15.99 6.10
CA ALA A 31 2.50 15.10 6.40
C ALA A 31 2.99 13.66 6.58
N THR A 32 2.57 13.01 7.66
CA THR A 32 2.92 11.61 7.96
C THR A 32 1.77 10.66 7.64
N VAL A 33 2.08 9.54 7.01
CA VAL A 33 1.17 8.39 6.87
C VAL A 33 1.71 7.16 7.59
N LEU A 34 0.83 6.45 8.29
CA LEU A 34 1.10 5.11 8.84
C LEU A 34 0.39 4.08 7.96
N LEU A 35 1.16 3.24 7.25
CA LEU A 35 0.61 2.13 6.49
C LEU A 35 0.46 0.92 7.43
N MET A 36 -0.78 0.57 7.74
CA MET A 36 -1.09 -0.46 8.72
C MET A 36 -0.73 -1.86 8.22
N PRO A 37 -0.46 -2.81 9.13
CA PRO A 37 -0.52 -4.22 8.84
C PRO A 37 -1.91 -4.59 8.31
N THR A 38 -1.99 -5.70 7.58
CA THR A 38 -3.20 -6.05 6.83
C THR A 38 -3.81 -7.35 7.34
N TRP A 39 -3.08 -8.47 7.25
CA TRP A 39 -3.38 -9.77 7.83
C TRP A 39 -2.08 -10.57 7.98
N SER A 40 -2.07 -11.69 8.72
CA SER A 40 -0.83 -12.44 8.98
C SER A 40 -0.16 -12.99 7.72
N LEU A 41 -0.92 -13.28 6.66
CA LEU A 41 -0.40 -13.73 5.37
C LEU A 41 0.27 -12.63 4.53
N VAL A 42 0.05 -11.36 4.88
CA VAL A 42 0.39 -10.21 4.04
C VAL A 42 1.21 -9.20 4.87
N PRO A 43 2.55 -9.35 4.88
CA PRO A 43 3.45 -8.50 5.66
C PRO A 43 3.58 -7.09 5.07
N SER A 44 4.28 -6.20 5.80
CA SER A 44 4.41 -4.77 5.47
C SER A 44 4.95 -4.49 4.06
N ARG A 45 5.80 -5.37 3.52
CA ARG A 45 6.29 -5.30 2.13
C ARG A 45 5.19 -5.39 1.05
N TRP A 46 3.95 -5.70 1.43
CA TRP A 46 2.76 -5.48 0.59
C TRP A 46 2.70 -4.06 0.04
N TRP A 47 3.13 -3.08 0.84
CA TRP A 47 3.12 -1.67 0.49
C TRP A 47 4.24 -1.25 -0.49
N LYS A 48 4.94 -2.21 -1.12
CA LYS A 48 6.03 -1.93 -2.07
C LYS A 48 5.64 -1.04 -3.26
N ALA A 49 4.36 -0.99 -3.62
CA ALA A 49 3.85 -0.10 -4.67
C ALA A 49 3.52 1.31 -4.14
N GLN A 50 3.31 1.45 -2.83
CA GLN A 50 2.92 2.69 -2.17
C GLN A 50 4.14 3.45 -1.64
N VAL A 51 5.02 2.76 -0.91
CA VAL A 51 6.13 3.38 -0.17
C VAL A 51 7.03 4.25 -1.06
N PRO A 52 7.57 3.78 -2.21
CA PRO A 52 8.49 4.59 -3.00
C PRO A 52 7.86 5.87 -3.54
N TYR A 53 6.57 5.82 -3.92
CA TYR A 53 5.82 6.99 -4.37
C TYR A 53 5.50 7.94 -3.23
N LEU A 54 4.88 7.44 -2.15
CA LEU A 54 4.43 8.28 -1.05
C LEU A 54 5.62 8.95 -0.35
N ALA A 55 6.75 8.26 -0.20
CA ALA A 55 7.95 8.80 0.45
C ALA A 55 8.65 9.92 -0.34
N ARG A 56 8.25 10.20 -1.59
CA ARG A 56 8.69 11.42 -2.32
C ARG A 56 7.96 12.68 -1.85
N HIS A 57 6.78 12.50 -1.27
CA HIS A 57 5.83 13.58 -0.96
C HIS A 57 5.52 13.69 0.54
N LEU A 58 5.64 12.58 1.28
CA LEU A 58 5.20 12.39 2.66
C LEU A 58 6.31 11.74 3.47
N ARG A 59 6.15 11.75 4.79
CA ARG A 59 6.81 10.80 5.69
C ARG A 59 5.94 9.56 5.83
N VAL A 60 6.49 8.37 5.58
CA VAL A 60 5.75 7.11 5.48
C VAL A 60 6.28 6.12 6.50
N ILE A 61 5.43 5.63 7.38
CA ILE A 61 5.78 4.61 8.37
C ILE A 61 5.14 3.29 7.96
N THR A 62 5.90 2.21 8.02
CA THR A 62 5.41 0.85 7.86
C THR A 62 5.91 0.00 9.01
N PHE A 63 5.16 -1.02 9.40
CA PHE A 63 5.63 -2.02 10.36
C PHE A 63 5.01 -3.39 10.08
N ASP A 64 5.73 -4.45 10.46
CA ASP A 64 5.17 -5.79 10.45
C ASP A 64 4.30 -5.98 11.69
N GLY A 65 3.03 -6.34 11.48
CA GLY A 65 2.11 -6.63 12.57
C GLY A 65 2.38 -8.00 13.17
N ARG A 66 2.08 -8.16 14.47
CA ARG A 66 2.17 -9.46 15.17
C ARG A 66 1.60 -10.60 14.32
N GLY A 67 2.32 -11.72 14.26
CA GLY A 67 1.93 -12.86 13.45
C GLY A 67 2.31 -12.78 11.96
N SER A 68 2.96 -11.70 11.50
CA SER A 68 3.35 -11.50 10.09
C SER A 68 4.79 -11.04 9.95
N GLY A 69 5.38 -11.29 8.77
CA GLY A 69 6.70 -10.78 8.40
C GLY A 69 7.78 -11.10 9.43
N ALA A 70 8.58 -10.09 9.78
CA ALA A 70 9.64 -10.20 10.77
C ALA A 70 9.17 -9.98 12.22
N ALA A 71 7.88 -9.71 12.45
CA ALA A 71 7.35 -9.53 13.81
C ALA A 71 7.23 -10.85 14.57
N SER A 72 7.19 -10.75 15.90
CA SER A 72 6.96 -11.88 16.80
C SER A 72 5.61 -12.55 16.52
N ARG A 73 5.55 -13.87 16.77
CA ARG A 73 4.38 -14.73 16.55
C ARG A 73 3.96 -15.39 17.88
N PRO A 74 3.42 -14.62 18.85
CA PRO A 74 2.99 -15.17 20.14
C PRO A 74 1.88 -16.21 19.94
N ALA A 75 1.91 -17.29 20.72
CA ALA A 75 0.91 -18.35 20.59
C ALA A 75 -0.46 -17.93 21.14
N GLY A 76 -1.52 -18.42 20.51
CA GLY A 76 -2.89 -18.34 21.01
C GLY A 76 -3.68 -17.10 20.55
N ALA A 77 -4.99 -17.31 20.36
CA ALA A 77 -5.90 -16.30 19.81
C ALA A 77 -5.98 -14.99 20.61
N THR A 78 -5.83 -15.04 21.92
CA THR A 78 -5.88 -13.85 22.79
C THR A 78 -4.76 -12.86 22.54
N ALA A 79 -3.66 -13.29 21.90
CA ALA A 79 -2.58 -12.42 21.50
C ALA A 79 -2.93 -11.60 20.24
N TYR A 80 -4.05 -11.85 19.55
CA TYR A 80 -4.36 -11.30 18.24
C TYR A 80 -5.72 -10.58 18.19
N THR A 81 -6.10 -9.88 19.26
CA THR A 81 -7.33 -9.07 19.26
C THR A 81 -7.14 -7.78 18.45
N ASP A 82 -8.24 -7.17 18.00
CA ASP A 82 -8.20 -5.92 17.24
C ASP A 82 -7.57 -4.78 18.06
N GLU A 83 -7.78 -4.78 19.38
CA GLU A 83 -7.15 -3.82 20.30
C GLU A 83 -5.64 -4.03 20.39
N GLN A 84 -5.15 -5.27 20.37
CA GLN A 84 -3.72 -5.55 20.39
C GLN A 84 -3.01 -4.96 19.16
N TYR A 85 -3.61 -5.07 17.98
CA TYR A 85 -3.09 -4.45 16.76
C TYR A 85 -3.15 -2.91 16.79
N ALA A 86 -4.19 -2.33 17.38
CA ALA A 86 -4.30 -0.88 17.54
C ALA A 86 -3.24 -0.31 18.50
N GLU A 87 -3.00 -0.98 19.62
CA GLU A 87 -1.96 -0.57 20.59
C GLU A 87 -0.54 -0.78 20.05
N ASP A 88 -0.32 -1.80 19.22
CA ASP A 88 0.95 -1.96 18.50
C ASP A 88 1.23 -0.78 17.57
N ALA A 89 0.21 -0.31 16.85
CA ALA A 89 0.33 0.84 15.96
C ALA A 89 0.65 2.13 16.74
N ALA A 90 0.01 2.35 17.90
CA ALA A 90 0.34 3.46 18.79
C ALA A 90 1.81 3.39 19.28
N ALA A 91 2.27 2.21 19.71
CA ALA A 91 3.66 2.01 20.13
C ALA A 91 4.68 2.25 18.99
N VAL A 92 4.31 1.98 17.74
CA VAL A 92 5.14 2.31 16.56
C VAL A 92 5.16 3.82 16.29
N LEU A 93 4.03 4.51 16.44
CA LEU A 93 3.99 5.98 16.33
C LEU A 93 4.89 6.62 17.40
N ASP A 94 4.80 6.17 18.65
CA ASP A 94 5.66 6.63 19.74
C ASP A 94 7.14 6.34 19.46
N ALA A 95 7.48 5.11 19.08
CA ALA A 95 8.87 4.71 18.80
C ALA A 95 9.51 5.48 17.63
N THR A 96 8.69 6.02 16.73
CA THR A 96 9.12 6.83 15.60
C THR A 96 9.04 8.33 15.87
N ASN A 97 8.71 8.75 17.10
CA ASN A 97 8.47 10.14 17.49
C ASN A 97 7.45 10.83 16.59
N THR A 98 6.33 10.16 16.35
CA THR A 98 5.26 10.64 15.48
C THR A 98 4.06 11.05 16.33
N ASP A 99 3.88 12.35 16.53
CA ASP A 99 2.74 12.86 17.29
C ASP A 99 1.40 12.49 16.64
N ARG A 100 1.35 12.58 15.31
CA ARG A 100 0.12 12.51 14.51
C ARG A 100 0.37 11.95 13.11
N ALA A 101 -0.52 11.08 12.64
CA ALA A 101 -0.46 10.54 11.29
C ALA A 101 -1.84 10.32 10.66
N VAL A 102 -1.89 10.32 9.32
CA VAL A 102 -2.99 9.69 8.58
C VAL A 102 -2.76 8.19 8.53
N VAL A 103 -3.73 7.42 9.00
CA VAL A 103 -3.64 5.96 9.10
C VAL A 103 -4.27 5.34 7.87
N VAL A 104 -3.49 4.54 7.14
CA VAL A 104 -3.92 3.85 5.92
C VAL A 104 -4.12 2.37 6.24
N GLY A 105 -5.37 1.94 6.29
CA GLY A 105 -5.76 0.56 6.59
C GLY A 105 -6.16 -0.18 5.32
N PHE A 106 -5.70 -1.43 5.16
CA PHE A 106 -6.20 -2.35 4.14
C PHE A 106 -6.82 -3.60 4.79
N SER A 107 -8.02 -3.98 4.34
CA SER A 107 -8.71 -5.18 4.80
C SER A 107 -8.96 -5.18 6.31
N CYS A 108 -8.35 -6.10 7.08
CA CYS A 108 -8.49 -6.13 8.55
C CYS A 108 -7.80 -4.92 9.20
N GLY A 109 -6.75 -4.37 8.58
CA GLY A 109 -6.08 -3.15 9.03
C GLY A 109 -7.01 -1.95 9.16
N VAL A 110 -8.17 -1.95 8.49
CA VAL A 110 -9.20 -0.93 8.64
C VAL A 110 -9.84 -0.98 10.04
N ALA A 111 -10.16 -2.17 10.57
CA ALA A 111 -10.69 -2.29 11.92
C ALA A 111 -9.68 -1.75 12.95
N TRP A 112 -8.42 -2.13 12.81
CA TRP A 112 -7.34 -1.69 13.69
C TRP A 112 -7.11 -0.18 13.62
N SER A 113 -7.28 0.42 12.44
CA SER A 113 -7.23 1.87 12.25
C SER A 113 -8.36 2.59 13.00
N VAL A 114 -9.57 2.04 12.95
CA VAL A 114 -10.73 2.58 13.69
C VAL A 114 -10.52 2.45 15.19
N HIS A 115 -10.03 1.31 15.68
CA HIS A 115 -9.70 1.14 17.09
C HIS A 115 -8.59 2.08 17.54
N LEU A 116 -7.53 2.26 16.75
CA LEU A 116 -6.47 3.24 17.02
C LEU A 116 -7.05 4.65 17.13
N ALA A 117 -7.86 5.09 16.15
CA ALA A 117 -8.46 6.42 16.17
C ALA A 117 -9.45 6.65 17.32
N ALA A 118 -10.17 5.60 17.74
CA ALA A 118 -11.10 5.69 18.87
C ALA A 118 -10.36 5.76 20.21
N ARG A 119 -9.24 5.05 20.36
CA ARG A 119 -8.50 4.92 21.61
C ARG A 119 -7.43 6.00 21.80
N HIS A 120 -6.80 6.41 20.71
CA HIS A 120 -5.72 7.40 20.62
C HIS A 120 -6.09 8.50 19.61
N PRO A 121 -7.23 9.21 19.79
CA PRO A 121 -7.72 10.21 18.83
C PRO A 121 -6.74 11.38 18.61
N GLU A 122 -5.87 11.64 19.57
CA GLU A 122 -4.79 12.61 19.46
C GLU A 122 -3.69 12.18 18.48
N GLN A 123 -3.51 10.89 18.21
CA GLN A 123 -2.48 10.37 17.30
C GLN A 123 -2.95 10.21 15.84
N VAL A 124 -4.26 10.27 15.58
CA VAL A 124 -4.83 10.01 14.24
C VAL A 124 -5.45 11.26 13.63
N GLN A 125 -4.86 11.73 12.53
CA GLN A 125 -5.35 12.89 11.78
C GLN A 125 -6.44 12.53 10.76
N GLY A 126 -6.46 11.29 10.29
CA GLY A 126 -7.45 10.79 9.33
C GLY A 126 -7.28 9.31 9.05
N ILE A 127 -8.33 8.67 8.54
CA ILE A 127 -8.31 7.26 8.16
C ILE A 127 -8.54 7.15 6.65
N PHE A 128 -7.61 6.51 5.96
CA PHE A 128 -7.78 6.05 4.57
C PHE A 128 -8.01 4.54 4.58
N ALA A 129 -9.27 4.12 4.43
CA ALA A 129 -9.68 2.73 4.54
C ALA A 129 -9.83 2.08 3.15
N ILE A 130 -9.15 0.97 2.91
CA ILE A 130 -9.18 0.25 1.63
C ILE A 130 -9.75 -1.15 1.86
N GLY A 131 -10.80 -1.52 1.12
CA GLY A 131 -11.29 -2.90 1.09
C GLY A 131 -11.75 -3.41 2.46
N ALA A 132 -12.53 -2.63 3.22
CA ALA A 132 -12.77 -2.89 4.65
C ALA A 132 -13.27 -4.32 4.94
N SER A 133 -12.58 -5.02 5.83
CA SER A 133 -12.96 -6.32 6.39
C SER A 133 -12.94 -6.25 7.92
N CYS A 134 -13.91 -5.53 8.47
CA CYS A 134 -13.93 -5.12 9.88
C CYS A 134 -15.10 -5.74 10.68
N GLY A 135 -15.76 -6.75 10.10
CA GLY A 135 -16.90 -7.52 10.63
C GLY A 135 -17.97 -6.70 11.34
N LEU A 136 -18.29 -5.55 10.76
CA LEU A 136 -19.59 -4.93 10.86
C LEU A 136 -20.66 -5.91 10.37
N SER A 137 -21.82 -5.89 11.02
CA SER A 137 -22.92 -6.80 10.71
C SER A 137 -23.66 -6.38 9.42
N VAL A 138 -23.10 -6.75 8.27
CA VAL A 138 -23.77 -6.69 6.96
C VAL A 138 -24.24 -8.08 6.56
N VAL A 139 -24.96 -8.22 5.43
CA VAL A 139 -25.33 -9.55 4.89
C VAL A 139 -24.07 -10.43 4.87
N ALA A 140 -24.15 -11.57 5.56
CA ALA A 140 -22.99 -12.39 5.89
C ALA A 140 -22.14 -12.66 4.63
N PRO A 141 -20.87 -12.24 4.62
CA PRO A 141 -19.93 -12.59 3.56
C PRO A 141 -19.96 -14.11 3.30
N ALA A 142 -19.69 -14.54 2.06
CA ALA A 142 -19.75 -15.96 1.70
C ALA A 142 -18.92 -16.88 2.62
N ARG A 143 -17.82 -16.36 3.19
CA ARG A 143 -16.99 -17.07 4.18
C ARG A 143 -17.64 -17.30 5.53
N GLU A 144 -18.57 -16.44 5.95
CA GLU A 144 -19.26 -16.54 7.24
C GLU A 144 -20.43 -17.53 7.19
N GLN A 145 -20.67 -18.17 6.03
CA GLN A 145 -21.61 -19.27 5.87
C GLN A 145 -21.09 -20.61 6.44
N PHE A 146 -19.77 -20.72 6.67
CA PHE A 146 -19.13 -21.92 7.17
C PHE A 146 -18.59 -21.69 8.59
N ALA A 147 -18.83 -22.63 9.50
CA ALA A 147 -18.36 -22.52 10.86
C ALA A 147 -16.84 -22.73 10.95
N TRP A 148 -16.14 -21.82 11.63
CA TRP A 148 -14.68 -21.83 11.79
C TRP A 148 -14.13 -23.13 12.42
N HIS A 149 -14.82 -23.67 13.43
CA HIS A 149 -14.50 -24.96 14.08
C HIS A 149 -15.36 -26.13 13.60
N GLY A 150 -16.17 -25.92 12.55
CA GLY A 150 -17.08 -26.95 12.04
C GLY A 150 -16.32 -28.10 11.40
N ASN A 151 -16.82 -29.33 11.58
CA ASN A 151 -16.46 -30.46 10.74
C ASN A 151 -17.29 -30.36 9.46
N LEU A 152 -16.67 -29.91 8.37
CA LEU A 152 -17.36 -29.64 7.11
C LEU A 152 -17.23 -30.83 6.16
N ASP A 153 -18.32 -31.20 5.50
CA ASP A 153 -18.33 -32.27 4.48
C ASP A 153 -17.76 -31.80 3.11
N THR A 154 -17.24 -30.57 3.04
CA THR A 154 -16.69 -29.98 1.82
C THR A 154 -15.54 -29.04 2.10
N THR A 155 -14.56 -29.04 1.19
CA THR A 155 -13.40 -28.15 1.15
C THR A 155 -13.44 -27.26 -0.10
N LYS A 156 -14.63 -27.01 -0.67
CA LYS A 156 -14.79 -26.19 -1.88
C LYS A 156 -15.04 -24.73 -1.54
N GLY A 157 -14.43 -23.83 -2.33
CA GLY A 157 -14.62 -22.38 -2.19
C GLY A 157 -14.30 -21.90 -0.78
N TRP A 158 -15.20 -21.09 -0.20
CA TRP A 158 -15.00 -20.53 1.13
C TRP A 158 -15.12 -21.54 2.29
N ALA A 159 -15.55 -22.79 2.05
CA ALA A 159 -15.46 -23.84 3.06
C ALA A 159 -14.01 -24.17 3.44
N LYS A 160 -13.04 -23.78 2.58
CA LYS A 160 -11.61 -23.81 2.90
C LYS A 160 -11.23 -22.89 4.05
N TYR A 161 -12.05 -21.87 4.39
CA TYR A 161 -11.79 -20.97 5.53
C TYR A 161 -12.19 -21.65 6.85
N ASN A 162 -11.44 -22.66 7.25
CA ASN A 162 -11.75 -23.54 8.38
C ASN A 162 -10.48 -23.96 9.11
N LYS A 163 -10.51 -23.95 10.44
CA LYS A 163 -9.34 -24.25 11.27
C LYS A 163 -8.78 -25.64 11.03
N HIS A 164 -9.64 -26.65 11.09
CA HIS A 164 -9.22 -28.05 10.95
C HIS A 164 -8.60 -28.30 9.58
N TYR A 165 -9.23 -27.74 8.54
CA TYR A 165 -8.70 -27.87 7.18
C TYR A 165 -7.30 -27.28 7.05
N TRP A 166 -7.05 -26.07 7.61
CA TRP A 166 -5.73 -25.45 7.55
C TRP A 166 -4.67 -26.24 8.32
N LEU A 167 -5.01 -26.76 9.51
CA LEU A 167 -4.07 -27.47 10.37
C LEU A 167 -3.71 -28.87 9.86
N ASP A 168 -4.64 -29.54 9.17
CA ASP A 168 -4.44 -30.93 8.72
C ASP A 168 -3.62 -31.01 7.42
N SER A 169 -4.09 -30.37 6.35
CA SER A 169 -3.46 -30.49 5.01
C SER A 169 -3.87 -29.42 4.00
N GLY A 170 -4.85 -28.58 4.33
CA GLY A 170 -5.49 -27.64 3.42
C GLY A 170 -4.85 -26.27 3.35
N TYR A 171 -3.71 -26.03 4.01
CA TYR A 171 -3.09 -24.71 4.08
C TYR A 171 -2.75 -24.15 2.70
N ASP A 172 -2.01 -24.90 1.89
CA ASP A 172 -1.58 -24.44 0.56
C ASP A 172 -2.77 -24.23 -0.39
N ASP A 173 -3.76 -25.13 -0.34
CA ASP A 173 -4.97 -25.02 -1.14
C ASP A 173 -5.84 -23.81 -0.72
N PHE A 174 -5.90 -23.51 0.57
CA PHE A 174 -6.56 -22.29 1.05
C PHE A 174 -5.80 -21.03 0.61
N VAL A 175 -4.48 -21.01 0.75
CA VAL A 175 -3.64 -19.86 0.40
C VAL A 175 -3.74 -19.53 -1.09
N ASP A 176 -3.65 -20.51 -1.98
CA ASP A 176 -3.85 -20.30 -3.43
C ASP A 176 -5.28 -19.80 -3.72
N PHE A 177 -6.29 -20.44 -3.11
CA PHE A 177 -7.68 -20.00 -3.26
C PHE A 177 -7.87 -18.54 -2.82
N PHE A 178 -7.38 -18.18 -1.63
CA PHE A 178 -7.53 -16.85 -1.06
C PHE A 178 -6.81 -15.80 -1.90
N ALA A 179 -5.57 -16.07 -2.34
CA ALA A 179 -4.83 -15.17 -3.22
C ALA A 179 -5.61 -14.90 -4.54
N ARG A 180 -6.27 -15.91 -5.11
CA ARG A 180 -7.13 -15.74 -6.29
C ARG A 180 -8.43 -15.00 -6.02
N GLN A 181 -8.96 -15.06 -4.80
CA GLN A 181 -10.10 -14.21 -4.41
C GLN A 181 -9.67 -12.76 -4.18
N MET A 182 -8.42 -12.53 -3.73
CA MET A 182 -7.90 -11.17 -3.60
C MET A 182 -7.74 -10.46 -4.94
N PHE A 183 -7.34 -11.21 -5.97
CA PHE A 183 -7.05 -10.71 -7.31
C PHE A 183 -7.91 -11.40 -8.37
N THR A 184 -9.18 -10.99 -8.45
CA THR A 184 -10.14 -11.49 -9.45
C THR A 184 -9.85 -10.93 -10.85
N GLU A 185 -9.03 -9.89 -10.95
CA GLU A 185 -8.71 -9.20 -12.18
C GLU A 185 -7.69 -9.98 -13.04
N PRO A 186 -7.78 -9.89 -14.38
CA PRO A 186 -6.76 -10.45 -15.28
C PRO A 186 -5.35 -9.90 -15.02
N HIS A 187 -4.34 -10.70 -15.37
CA HIS A 187 -2.91 -10.34 -15.27
C HIS A 187 -2.42 -10.02 -13.84
N SER A 188 -2.91 -10.76 -12.85
CA SER A 188 -2.55 -10.61 -11.43
C SER A 188 -1.55 -11.68 -10.93
N THR A 189 -0.89 -12.39 -11.84
CA THR A 189 -0.06 -13.57 -11.50
C THR A 189 1.03 -13.26 -10.48
N LYS A 190 1.71 -12.10 -10.59
CA LYS A 190 2.78 -11.73 -9.66
C LYS A 190 2.24 -11.42 -8.27
N GLN A 191 1.13 -10.69 -8.17
CA GLN A 191 0.50 -10.39 -6.89
C GLN A 191 -0.02 -11.66 -6.19
N ILE A 192 -0.57 -12.61 -6.96
CA ILE A 192 -0.99 -13.92 -6.45
C ILE A 192 0.22 -14.68 -5.89
N GLU A 193 1.31 -14.78 -6.66
CA GLU A 193 2.54 -15.44 -6.21
C GLU A 193 3.17 -14.78 -4.99
N ASP A 194 3.13 -13.45 -4.88
CA ASP A 194 3.61 -12.73 -3.72
C ASP A 194 2.84 -13.13 -2.46
N VAL A 195 1.49 -13.11 -2.51
CA VAL A 195 0.67 -13.51 -1.36
C VAL A 195 0.91 -14.97 -0.99
N ILE A 196 1.01 -15.87 -1.97
CA ILE A 196 1.33 -17.29 -1.73
C ILE A 196 2.71 -17.43 -1.07
N GLY A 197 3.73 -16.78 -1.63
CA GLY A 197 5.09 -16.85 -1.11
C GLY A 197 5.21 -16.28 0.30
N TRP A 198 4.50 -15.20 0.61
CA TRP A 198 4.49 -14.59 1.94
C TRP A 198 3.71 -15.43 2.95
N ALA A 199 2.61 -16.06 2.53
CA ALA A 199 1.87 -17.00 3.35
C ALA A 199 2.73 -18.19 3.81
N HIS A 200 3.70 -18.62 2.99
CA HIS A 200 4.64 -19.68 3.35
C HIS A 200 5.71 -19.28 4.38
N GLU A 201 5.77 -18.00 4.79
CA GLU A 201 6.64 -17.51 5.87
C GLU A 201 6.01 -17.63 7.27
N ILE A 202 4.77 -18.14 7.36
CA ILE A 202 4.09 -18.40 8.63
C ILE A 202 3.55 -19.84 8.66
N SER A 203 3.37 -20.37 9.88
CA SER A 203 2.75 -21.69 10.04
C SER A 203 1.22 -21.62 9.90
N PRO A 204 0.56 -22.73 9.52
CA PRO A 204 -0.90 -22.84 9.58
C PRO A 204 -1.46 -22.51 10.96
N GLN A 205 -0.72 -22.87 12.03
CA GLN A 205 -1.07 -22.53 13.41
C GLN A 205 -1.08 -21.01 13.65
N THR A 206 -0.08 -20.28 13.13
CA THR A 206 -0.04 -18.80 13.25
C THR A 206 -1.26 -18.19 12.56
N LEU A 207 -1.62 -18.67 11.37
CA LEU A 207 -2.80 -18.20 10.65
C LEU A 207 -4.10 -18.51 11.41
N ALA A 208 -4.20 -19.70 12.01
CA ALA A 208 -5.35 -20.11 12.80
C ALA A 208 -5.51 -19.23 14.07
N ASP A 209 -4.42 -18.96 14.79
CA ASP A 209 -4.43 -18.14 15.99
C ASP A 209 -4.81 -16.69 15.68
N THR A 210 -4.22 -16.08 14.64
CA THR A 210 -4.54 -14.70 14.24
C THR A 210 -6.00 -14.57 13.80
N THR A 211 -6.52 -15.59 13.11
CA THR A 211 -7.91 -15.64 12.67
C THR A 211 -8.87 -15.82 13.83
N ALA A 212 -8.61 -16.75 14.74
CA ALA A 212 -9.41 -16.95 15.93
C ALA A 212 -9.43 -15.69 16.82
N GLY A 213 -8.29 -15.01 16.95
CA GLY A 213 -8.17 -13.73 17.67
C GLY A 213 -9.11 -12.67 17.11
N ARG A 214 -9.02 -12.42 15.80
CA ARG A 214 -9.88 -11.49 15.05
C ARG A 214 -11.37 -11.86 15.07
N LEU A 215 -11.70 -13.16 15.10
CA LEU A 215 -13.08 -13.63 15.17
C LEU A 215 -13.66 -13.60 16.59
N GLY A 216 -12.85 -13.33 17.63
CA GLY A 216 -13.30 -13.37 19.02
C GLY A 216 -13.57 -14.80 19.51
N LEU A 217 -12.74 -15.75 19.08
CA LEU A 217 -12.84 -17.16 19.40
C LEU A 217 -11.66 -17.61 20.25
N GLU A 218 -11.75 -18.82 20.82
CA GLU A 218 -10.63 -19.46 21.55
C GLU A 218 -10.10 -18.62 22.71
N GLY A 219 -11.02 -18.04 23.48
CA GLY A 219 -10.71 -17.17 24.62
C GLY A 219 -10.47 -15.72 24.24
N SER A 220 -10.37 -15.39 22.95
CA SER A 220 -10.39 -14.00 22.47
C SER A 220 -11.79 -13.42 22.62
N VAL A 221 -11.87 -12.11 22.81
CA VAL A 221 -13.12 -11.34 22.78
C VAL A 221 -13.00 -10.33 21.67
N ARG A 222 -13.99 -10.32 20.78
CA ARG A 222 -14.09 -9.33 19.73
C ARG A 222 -15.10 -8.26 20.12
N ALA A 223 -14.62 -7.04 20.37
CA ALA A 223 -15.51 -5.92 20.57
C ALA A 223 -16.28 -5.60 19.27
N PRO A 224 -17.58 -5.27 19.34
CA PRO A 224 -18.29 -4.68 18.21
C PRO A 224 -17.57 -3.42 17.75
N LEU A 225 -17.50 -3.20 16.43
CA LEU A 225 -16.78 -2.05 15.87
C LEU A 225 -17.63 -0.78 15.90
N GLU A 226 -18.96 -0.91 15.87
CA GLU A 226 -19.90 0.20 15.77
C GLU A 226 -19.69 1.27 16.87
N PRO A 227 -19.48 0.92 18.16
CA PRO A 227 -19.16 1.90 19.20
C PRO A 227 -17.82 2.61 19.00
N ALA A 228 -16.83 1.95 18.37
CA ALA A 228 -15.55 2.57 18.04
C ALA A 228 -15.70 3.52 16.85
N CYS A 229 -16.47 3.16 15.82
CA CYS A 229 -16.80 4.05 14.70
C CYS A 229 -17.43 5.36 15.18
N ALA A 230 -18.35 5.30 16.14
CA ALA A 230 -18.99 6.49 16.72
C ALA A 230 -18.04 7.42 17.49
N GLN A 231 -16.84 6.93 17.85
CA GLN A 231 -15.80 7.71 18.54
C GLN A 231 -14.79 8.33 17.58
N VAL A 232 -14.79 7.95 16.30
CA VAL A 232 -13.88 8.51 15.29
C VAL A 232 -14.27 9.96 15.01
N ARG A 233 -13.32 10.89 15.22
CA ARG A 233 -13.51 12.33 15.02
C ARG A 233 -12.75 12.90 13.83
N CYS A 234 -11.76 12.16 13.35
CA CYS A 234 -10.95 12.56 12.22
C CYS A 234 -11.67 12.24 10.89
N PRO A 235 -11.30 12.92 9.78
CA PRO A 235 -11.83 12.59 8.46
C PRO A 235 -11.57 11.13 8.09
N VAL A 236 -12.56 10.50 7.43
CA VAL A 236 -12.47 9.13 6.94
C VAL A 236 -12.77 9.12 5.44
N LEU A 237 -11.88 8.50 4.66
CA LEU A 237 -12.10 8.19 3.26
C LEU A 237 -12.02 6.67 3.06
N VAL A 238 -13.11 6.08 2.57
CA VAL A 238 -13.22 4.66 2.30
C VAL A 238 -13.11 4.42 0.79
N VAL A 239 -12.32 3.43 0.38
CA VAL A 239 -12.13 3.01 -1.01
C VAL A 239 -12.38 1.52 -1.12
N HIS A 240 -13.24 1.09 -2.05
CA HIS A 240 -13.60 -0.33 -2.21
C HIS A 240 -13.74 -0.73 -3.68
N GLY A 241 -13.32 -1.96 -4.00
CA GLY A 241 -13.47 -2.53 -5.34
C GLY A 241 -14.87 -3.11 -5.55
N THR A 242 -15.53 -2.84 -6.69
CA THR A 242 -16.90 -3.34 -6.91
C THR A 242 -16.99 -4.84 -7.15
N GLU A 243 -15.86 -5.49 -7.45
CA GLU A 243 -15.74 -6.93 -7.73
C GLU A 243 -14.87 -7.64 -6.67
N ASP A 244 -14.77 -7.05 -5.48
CA ASP A 244 -14.10 -7.65 -4.32
C ASP A 244 -14.80 -8.95 -3.89
N ALA A 245 -14.12 -10.08 -4.13
CA ALA A 245 -14.61 -11.41 -3.79
C ALA A 245 -14.29 -11.84 -2.35
N VAL A 246 -13.51 -11.05 -1.60
CA VAL A 246 -13.12 -11.33 -0.22
C VAL A 246 -14.06 -10.65 0.77
N ALA A 247 -14.36 -9.37 0.53
CA ALA A 247 -15.21 -8.55 1.39
C ALA A 247 -16.24 -7.77 0.55
N PRO A 248 -17.55 -7.90 0.83
CA PRO A 248 -18.56 -7.18 0.06
C PRO A 248 -18.47 -5.67 0.34
N ALA A 249 -18.67 -4.85 -0.69
CA ALA A 249 -18.66 -3.39 -0.60
C ALA A 249 -19.66 -2.81 0.44
N ALA A 250 -20.67 -3.58 0.82
CA ALA A 250 -21.60 -3.24 1.89
C ALA A 250 -20.90 -2.95 3.23
N VAL A 251 -19.78 -3.64 3.54
CA VAL A 251 -18.99 -3.37 4.75
C VAL A 251 -18.42 -1.94 4.72
N SER A 252 -17.84 -1.54 3.59
CA SER A 252 -17.28 -0.20 3.39
C SER A 252 -18.35 0.89 3.36
N LEU A 253 -19.54 0.58 2.82
CA LEU A 253 -20.68 1.49 2.87
C LEU A 253 -21.13 1.74 4.31
N GLU A 254 -21.26 0.69 5.11
CA GLU A 254 -21.65 0.84 6.51
C GLU A 254 -20.56 1.54 7.33
N LEU A 255 -19.27 1.26 7.07
CA LEU A 255 -18.17 1.97 7.71
C LEU A 255 -18.20 3.48 7.41
N ALA A 256 -18.37 3.86 6.14
CA ALA A 256 -18.47 5.26 5.74
C ALA A 256 -19.66 5.94 6.44
N LYS A 257 -20.82 5.28 6.48
CA LYS A 257 -22.00 5.78 7.18
C LYS A 257 -21.79 5.96 8.69
N LEU A 258 -21.22 4.97 9.38
CA LEU A 258 -21.01 5.01 10.83
C LEU A 258 -19.96 6.04 11.26
N THR A 259 -18.98 6.31 10.41
CA THR A 259 -17.92 7.28 10.67
C THR A 259 -18.22 8.67 10.09
N GLY A 260 -19.30 8.82 9.33
CA GLY A 260 -19.57 10.03 8.54
C GLY A 260 -18.53 10.28 7.43
N GLY A 261 -17.80 9.25 7.01
CA GLY A 261 -16.78 9.32 5.97
C GLY A 261 -17.32 9.29 4.55
N ASP A 262 -16.45 9.60 3.60
CA ASP A 262 -16.71 9.48 2.17
C ASP A 262 -16.41 8.07 1.65
N LEU A 263 -17.06 7.66 0.54
CA LEU A 263 -16.85 6.38 -0.12
C LEU A 263 -16.52 6.56 -1.61
N VAL A 264 -15.46 5.89 -2.06
CA VAL A 264 -15.08 5.77 -3.47
C VAL A 264 -15.13 4.31 -3.88
N LEU A 265 -15.96 4.01 -4.89
CA LEU A 265 -16.01 2.68 -5.50
C LEU A 265 -15.12 2.62 -6.76
N VAL A 266 -14.21 1.65 -6.79
CA VAL A 266 -13.38 1.34 -7.97
C VAL A 266 -14.09 0.27 -8.79
N LYS A 267 -14.75 0.72 -9.87
CA LYS A 267 -15.46 -0.17 -10.79
C LYS A 267 -14.52 -1.21 -11.38
N GLY A 268 -14.89 -2.50 -11.25
CA GLY A 268 -14.11 -3.64 -11.73
C GLY A 268 -12.92 -4.02 -10.84
N GLY A 269 -12.65 -3.27 -9.77
CA GLY A 269 -11.56 -3.58 -8.85
C GLY A 269 -11.92 -4.71 -7.89
N GLY A 270 -10.96 -5.58 -7.62
CA GLY A 270 -11.02 -6.66 -6.63
C GLY A 270 -10.63 -6.18 -5.23
N HIS A 271 -10.19 -7.11 -4.37
CA HIS A 271 -9.77 -6.79 -3.00
C HIS A 271 -8.42 -6.07 -2.98
N GLY A 272 -7.46 -6.57 -3.75
CA GLY A 272 -6.06 -6.13 -3.74
C GLY A 272 -5.75 -4.81 -4.45
N LEU A 273 -6.62 -3.80 -4.33
CA LEU A 273 -6.50 -2.49 -5.00
C LEU A 273 -5.12 -1.83 -4.87
N PRO A 274 -4.44 -1.82 -3.70
CA PRO A 274 -3.10 -1.21 -3.59
C PRO A 274 -2.08 -1.79 -4.57
N ALA A 275 -2.20 -3.07 -4.92
CA ALA A 275 -1.27 -3.74 -5.84
C ALA A 275 -1.75 -3.74 -7.30
N ARG A 276 -3.07 -3.60 -7.54
CA ARG A 276 -3.67 -3.64 -8.89
C ARG A 276 -3.86 -2.26 -9.52
N ASP A 277 -4.26 -1.27 -8.72
CA ASP A 277 -4.50 0.10 -9.15
C ASP A 277 -3.59 1.09 -8.40
N PRO A 278 -2.26 0.84 -8.34
CA PRO A 278 -1.38 1.57 -7.44
C PRO A 278 -1.38 3.07 -7.74
N VAL A 279 -1.46 3.51 -9.01
CA VAL A 279 -1.49 4.95 -9.35
C VAL A 279 -2.67 5.63 -8.69
N LYS A 280 -3.88 5.09 -8.90
CA LYS A 280 -5.11 5.66 -8.37
C LYS A 280 -5.09 5.68 -6.85
N ILE A 281 -4.71 4.57 -6.22
CA ILE A 281 -4.64 4.45 -4.76
C ILE A 281 -3.60 5.41 -4.18
N ASN A 282 -2.40 5.45 -4.75
CA ASN A 282 -1.31 6.30 -4.26
C ASN A 282 -1.63 7.78 -4.37
N THR A 283 -2.20 8.23 -5.48
CA THR A 283 -2.63 9.62 -5.65
C THR A 283 -3.70 9.98 -4.62
N MET A 284 -4.71 9.12 -4.40
CA MET A 284 -5.74 9.36 -3.41
C MET A 284 -5.20 9.40 -1.97
N ILE A 285 -4.29 8.50 -1.60
CA ILE A 285 -3.63 8.53 -0.27
C ILE A 285 -2.87 9.84 -0.09
N LYS A 286 -2.06 10.22 -1.09
CA LYS A 286 -1.26 11.45 -1.06
C LYS A 286 -2.14 12.68 -0.89
N ASP A 287 -3.15 12.83 -1.73
CA ASP A 287 -4.02 14.00 -1.74
C ASP A 287 -4.81 14.09 -0.44
N PHE A 288 -5.35 12.96 0.05
CA PHE A 288 -6.03 12.89 1.34
C PHE A 288 -5.11 13.29 2.50
N ALA A 289 -3.90 12.74 2.56
CA ALA A 289 -2.93 13.06 3.62
C ALA A 289 -2.54 14.55 3.62
N MET A 290 -2.30 15.12 2.43
CA MET A 290 -1.99 16.54 2.30
C MET A 290 -3.18 17.46 2.64
N ASP A 291 -4.40 17.07 2.29
CA ASP A 291 -5.61 17.84 2.61
C ASP A 291 -5.91 17.83 4.12
N VAL A 292 -5.73 16.68 4.77
CA VAL A 292 -5.87 16.52 6.23
C VAL A 292 -4.81 17.36 6.96
N ALA A 293 -3.54 17.24 6.58
CA ALA A 293 -2.45 18.01 7.21
C ALA A 293 -2.65 19.52 7.07
N ARG A 294 -3.14 20.00 5.92
CA ARG A 294 -3.47 21.42 5.71
C ARG A 294 -4.66 21.88 6.56
N SER A 295 -5.65 21.02 6.76
CA SER A 295 -6.85 21.35 7.54
C SER A 295 -6.51 21.50 9.03
N ASP A 296 -5.65 20.64 9.56
CA ASP A 296 -5.15 20.72 10.95
C ASP A 296 -4.47 22.07 11.25
N LEU A 297 -3.72 22.61 10.28
CA LEU A 297 -3.08 23.93 10.41
C LEU A 297 -4.07 25.11 10.38
N SER A 298 -5.29 24.91 9.86
CA SER A 298 -6.28 25.98 9.64
C SER A 298 -7.33 26.13 10.74
N GLY A 299 -7.34 25.25 11.76
CA GLY A 299 -8.31 25.24 12.87
C GLY A 299 -9.58 24.41 12.60
N PRO A 300 -10.47 24.23 13.60
CA PRO A 300 -11.58 23.27 13.53
C PRO A 300 -12.66 23.64 12.50
N ARG A 301 -13.16 22.63 11.77
CA ARG A 301 -14.27 22.74 10.81
C ARG A 301 -15.62 22.97 11.53
N SER A 302 -16.50 23.78 10.94
CA SER A 302 -17.89 23.96 11.40
C SER A 302 -18.70 22.67 11.15
N ALA A 303 -19.43 22.20 12.16
CA ALA A 303 -20.25 20.98 12.13
C ALA A 303 -21.45 21.01 11.14
N THR A 304 -21.64 22.12 10.40
CA THR A 304 -22.73 22.29 9.42
C THR A 304 -22.28 22.09 7.97
N GLU A 305 -20.98 21.92 7.72
CA GLU A 305 -20.47 21.54 6.41
C GLU A 305 -20.28 20.03 6.39
N GLY A 306 -21.17 19.31 5.69
CA GLY A 306 -21.03 17.86 5.49
C GLY A 306 -19.64 17.48 4.96
N THR A 307 -19.19 16.28 5.31
CA THR A 307 -17.85 15.73 5.09
C THR A 307 -17.47 15.47 3.63
N ALA A 308 -18.26 15.95 2.65
CA ALA A 308 -17.84 15.95 1.27
C ALA A 308 -16.44 16.54 1.20
N LEU A 309 -15.45 15.71 0.82
CA LEU A 309 -14.20 16.16 0.25
C LEU A 309 -14.54 17.39 -0.59
N ARG A 310 -14.01 18.56 -0.19
CA ARG A 310 -14.26 19.80 -0.91
C ARG A 310 -14.10 19.46 -2.39
N ASN A 311 -15.16 19.60 -3.17
CA ASN A 311 -15.00 19.91 -4.58
C ASN A 311 -13.94 21.01 -4.60
N PRO A 312 -12.75 20.81 -5.19
CA PRO A 312 -11.57 21.64 -4.96
C PRO A 312 -11.92 23.09 -5.31
N ALA A 313 -12.45 23.82 -4.33
CA ALA A 313 -13.08 25.09 -4.56
C ALA A 313 -11.95 26.08 -4.70
N SER A 314 -11.78 26.47 -5.96
CA SER A 314 -10.94 27.56 -6.45
C SER A 314 -9.53 27.54 -5.88
N ARG A 315 -8.68 26.67 -6.44
CA ARG A 315 -7.34 27.16 -6.77
C ARG A 315 -7.55 28.37 -7.69
N HIS A 316 -7.57 29.57 -7.14
CA HIS A 316 -7.32 30.77 -7.93
C HIS A 316 -5.83 30.74 -8.30
N THR A 317 -5.47 29.83 -9.21
CA THR A 317 -4.25 29.96 -9.97
C THR A 317 -4.51 31.09 -10.93
N THR A 318 -3.90 32.24 -10.67
CA THR A 318 -3.78 33.29 -11.68
C THR A 318 -2.91 32.71 -12.79
N TRP A 319 -3.56 32.08 -13.75
CA TRP A 319 -2.90 31.61 -14.95
C TRP A 319 -2.61 32.82 -15.81
N ALA A 320 -1.36 33.28 -15.77
CA ALA A 320 -0.87 34.20 -16.77
C ALA A 320 -0.52 33.38 -18.03
N ARG A 321 -1.10 33.74 -19.17
CA ARG A 321 -0.68 33.18 -20.45
C ARG A 321 0.77 33.59 -20.69
N ALA A 322 1.69 32.64 -20.62
CA ALA A 322 3.05 32.88 -21.07
C ALA A 322 3.00 33.19 -22.57
N GLN A 323 3.31 34.45 -22.95
CA GLN A 323 3.22 34.93 -24.34
C GLN A 323 4.16 34.16 -25.29
N ARG A 324 5.20 33.53 -24.75
CA ARG A 324 5.99 32.47 -25.39
C ARG A 324 6.34 31.42 -24.33
N ARG A 325 6.13 30.15 -24.64
CA ARG A 325 6.73 29.03 -23.91
C ARG A 325 7.70 28.35 -24.88
N PRO A 326 8.97 28.13 -24.51
CA PRO A 326 9.84 27.28 -25.29
C PRO A 326 9.19 25.90 -25.40
N ARG A 327 9.37 25.25 -26.55
CA ARG A 327 8.89 23.87 -26.73
C ARG A 327 9.71 23.00 -25.79
N ARG A 328 9.06 22.12 -25.05
CA ARG A 328 9.73 21.20 -24.12
C ARG A 328 9.36 19.77 -24.49
N ALA A 329 10.35 18.89 -24.51
CA ALA A 329 10.16 17.45 -24.65
C ALA A 329 10.83 16.74 -23.46
N LEU A 330 10.14 15.72 -22.94
CA LEU A 330 10.72 14.77 -21.99
C LEU A 330 11.06 13.51 -22.78
N PHE A 331 12.35 13.19 -22.91
CA PHE A 331 12.81 12.01 -23.61
C PHE A 331 12.99 10.86 -22.62
N LEU A 332 12.27 9.76 -22.83
CA LEU A 332 12.43 8.52 -22.08
C LEU A 332 13.50 7.68 -22.77
N SER A 333 14.68 7.55 -22.15
CA SER A 333 15.77 6.73 -22.69
C SER A 333 15.97 5.51 -21.81
N SER A 334 15.94 4.32 -22.42
CA SER A 334 16.22 3.08 -21.70
C SER A 334 17.68 3.06 -21.20
N PRO A 335 17.92 2.65 -19.94
CA PRO A 335 19.28 2.46 -19.43
C PRO A 335 19.92 1.15 -19.91
N ILE A 336 19.16 0.26 -20.57
CA ILE A 336 19.63 -1.05 -21.02
C ILE A 336 20.32 -0.88 -22.38
N GLY A 337 21.66 -0.97 -22.34
CA GLY A 337 22.52 -0.91 -23.52
C GLY A 337 22.74 0.52 -24.04
N LEU A 338 24.01 0.91 -24.19
CA LEU A 338 24.38 2.26 -24.64
C LEU A 338 24.01 2.55 -26.12
N GLY A 339 23.70 1.52 -26.90
CA GLY A 339 23.27 1.68 -28.30
C GLY A 339 21.97 2.47 -28.44
N HIS A 340 21.02 2.28 -27.52
CA HIS A 340 19.75 3.02 -27.53
C HIS A 340 19.97 4.51 -27.28
N CYS A 341 20.76 4.87 -26.27
CA CYS A 341 21.10 6.27 -25.97
C CYS A 341 21.73 6.98 -27.18
N ARG A 342 22.61 6.32 -27.95
CA ARG A 342 23.24 6.93 -29.13
C ARG A 342 22.22 7.25 -30.23
N ARG A 343 21.29 6.32 -30.49
CA ARG A 343 20.17 6.55 -31.41
C ARG A 343 19.31 7.71 -30.94
N ASP A 344 18.95 7.72 -29.65
CA ASP A 344 18.06 8.72 -29.09
C ASP A 344 18.70 10.12 -29.12
N LEU A 345 20.01 10.23 -28.87
CA LEU A 345 20.79 11.46 -29.06
C LEU A 345 20.77 11.96 -30.51
N ALA A 346 20.86 11.07 -31.50
CA ALA A 346 20.77 11.46 -32.90
C ALA A 346 19.39 12.03 -33.24
N VAL A 347 18.32 11.41 -32.72
CA VAL A 347 16.95 11.92 -32.86
C VAL A 347 16.80 13.28 -32.19
N ALA A 348 17.33 13.46 -30.98
CA ALA A 348 17.29 14.73 -30.26
C ALA A 348 18.01 15.87 -31.01
N ARG A 349 19.14 15.57 -31.67
CA ARG A 349 19.85 16.53 -32.51
C ARG A 349 19.02 16.95 -33.72
N GLU A 350 18.48 15.99 -34.46
CA GLU A 350 17.62 16.26 -35.62
C GLU A 350 16.39 17.10 -35.23
N LEU A 351 15.76 16.78 -34.10
CA LEU A 351 14.64 17.57 -33.59
C LEU A 351 15.01 19.03 -33.31
N ARG A 352 16.21 19.29 -32.79
CA ARG A 352 16.70 20.66 -32.54
C ARG A 352 17.10 21.38 -33.84
N GLU A 353 17.49 20.67 -34.89
CA GLU A 353 17.70 21.29 -36.21
C GLU A 353 16.39 21.84 -36.78
N HIS A 354 15.29 21.10 -36.64
CA HIS A 354 13.95 21.56 -37.04
C HIS A 354 13.31 22.54 -36.06
N HIS A 355 13.64 22.44 -34.77
CA HIS A 355 13.07 23.24 -33.69
C HIS A 355 14.18 23.77 -32.74
N PRO A 356 14.88 24.86 -33.11
CA PRO A 356 16.03 25.35 -32.34
C PRO A 356 15.70 25.83 -30.92
N ASP A 357 14.43 26.11 -30.63
CA ASP A 357 13.91 26.51 -29.32
C ASP A 357 13.42 25.31 -28.47
N LEU A 358 13.63 24.08 -28.93
CA LEU A 358 13.26 22.87 -28.21
C LEU A 358 14.23 22.57 -27.06
N GLU A 359 13.72 22.67 -25.84
CA GLU A 359 14.37 22.16 -24.64
C GLU A 359 14.04 20.66 -24.48
N ILE A 360 15.05 19.84 -24.24
CA ILE A 360 14.89 18.41 -24.02
C ILE A 360 15.43 18.08 -22.63
N ASP A 361 14.58 17.47 -21.82
CA ASP A 361 14.94 16.85 -20.55
C ASP A 361 14.94 15.33 -20.71
N TRP A 362 15.92 14.65 -20.13
CA TRP A 362 16.07 13.20 -20.25
C TRP A 362 15.70 12.50 -18.95
N LEU A 363 14.74 11.59 -19.01
CA LEU A 363 14.37 10.73 -17.88
C LEU A 363 14.98 9.34 -18.12
N THR A 364 16.02 9.01 -17.37
CA THR A 364 16.82 7.78 -17.56
C THR A 364 17.68 7.47 -16.34
N GLN A 365 18.51 6.43 -16.41
CA GLN A 365 19.28 5.92 -15.27
C GLN A 365 20.75 5.68 -15.65
N PRO A 366 21.65 5.56 -14.66
CA PRO A 366 23.00 5.07 -14.92
C PRO A 366 22.96 3.69 -15.63
N PRO A 367 23.84 3.44 -16.62
CA PRO A 367 24.98 4.28 -17.01
C PRO A 367 24.65 5.39 -18.03
N VAL A 368 23.43 5.44 -18.56
CA VAL A 368 23.05 6.37 -19.65
C VAL A 368 23.09 7.84 -19.22
N THR A 369 22.77 8.15 -17.96
CA THR A 369 22.88 9.52 -17.43
C THR A 369 24.26 10.13 -17.68
N ARG A 370 25.34 9.35 -17.49
CA ARG A 370 26.72 9.81 -17.73
C ARG A 370 26.97 10.14 -19.20
N VAL A 371 26.47 9.30 -20.12
CA VAL A 371 26.63 9.52 -21.57
C VAL A 371 25.91 10.79 -22.02
N LEU A 372 24.74 11.06 -21.44
CA LEU A 372 23.98 12.27 -21.72
C LEU A 372 24.67 13.52 -21.15
N GLU A 373 25.16 13.45 -19.92
CA GLU A 373 25.92 14.53 -19.29
C GLU A 373 27.18 14.88 -20.09
N GLU A 374 27.94 13.88 -20.54
CA GLU A 374 29.11 14.06 -21.42
C GLU A 374 28.74 14.67 -22.78
N ALA A 375 27.53 14.39 -23.28
CA ALA A 375 26.99 14.98 -24.50
C ALA A 375 26.42 16.40 -24.31
N GLY A 376 26.46 16.95 -23.09
CA GLY A 376 25.90 18.27 -22.75
C GLY A 376 24.38 18.29 -22.65
N GLU A 377 23.74 17.14 -22.52
CA GLU A 377 22.29 17.02 -22.37
C GLU A 377 21.83 17.22 -20.91
N ARG A 378 20.60 17.69 -20.74
CA ARG A 378 20.01 17.90 -19.42
C ARG A 378 19.28 16.65 -18.94
N VAL A 379 19.86 15.96 -17.96
CA VAL A 379 19.16 14.88 -17.23
C VAL A 379 18.12 15.50 -16.30
N HIS A 380 16.88 15.03 -16.39
CA HIS A 380 15.79 15.47 -15.52
C HIS A 380 16.09 15.06 -14.06
N PRO A 381 15.93 15.92 -13.05
CA PRO A 381 16.23 15.59 -11.66
C PRO A 381 15.51 14.35 -11.11
N ALA A 382 14.28 14.09 -11.59
CA ALA A 382 13.51 12.90 -11.23
C ALA A 382 14.16 11.58 -11.65
N SER A 383 15.16 11.61 -12.55
CA SER A 383 15.99 10.45 -12.88
C SER A 383 16.68 9.85 -11.65
N SER A 384 16.97 10.67 -10.63
CA SER A 384 17.52 10.20 -9.35
C SER A 384 16.56 9.32 -8.53
N TRP A 385 15.26 9.32 -8.86
CA TRP A 385 14.24 8.51 -8.19
C TRP A 385 13.96 7.18 -8.91
N LEU A 386 14.51 6.99 -10.11
CA LEU A 386 14.36 5.73 -10.83
C LEU A 386 15.28 4.66 -10.22
N ALA A 387 14.77 3.45 -10.05
CA ALA A 387 15.50 2.30 -9.52
C ALA A 387 16.12 1.46 -10.65
N ASN A 388 17.40 1.13 -10.53
CA ASN A 388 18.24 0.71 -11.65
C ASN A 388 17.89 -0.72 -12.14
N GLU A 389 17.23 -0.81 -13.30
CA GLU A 389 16.87 -2.07 -13.93
C GLU A 389 18.10 -2.88 -14.34
N SER A 390 19.12 -2.24 -14.93
CA SER A 390 20.35 -2.90 -15.36
C SER A 390 21.11 -3.49 -14.17
N GLY A 391 21.18 -2.76 -13.05
CA GLY A 391 21.82 -3.24 -11.82
C GLY A 391 21.12 -4.47 -11.24
N HIS A 392 19.77 -4.50 -11.28
CA HIS A 392 18.99 -5.67 -10.86
C HIS A 392 19.28 -6.90 -11.73
N PHE A 393 19.40 -6.72 -13.05
CA PHE A 393 19.78 -7.83 -13.93
C PHE A 393 21.21 -8.32 -13.69
N GLU A 394 22.15 -7.41 -13.46
CA GLU A 394 23.54 -7.78 -13.12
C GLU A 394 23.60 -8.56 -11.80
N GLU A 395 22.79 -8.19 -10.80
CA GLU A 395 22.71 -8.88 -9.52
C GLU A 395 22.07 -10.28 -9.64
N GLU A 396 20.92 -10.40 -10.32
CA GLU A 396 20.20 -11.67 -10.42
C GLU A 396 20.78 -12.64 -11.46
N ALA A 397 21.56 -12.17 -12.44
CA ALA A 397 22.10 -12.98 -13.54
C ALA A 397 23.64 -12.99 -13.63
N GLY A 398 24.34 -12.38 -12.66
CA GLY A 398 25.79 -12.16 -12.67
C GLY A 398 26.66 -13.44 -12.68
N GLU A 399 26.09 -14.59 -12.31
CA GLU A 399 26.82 -15.88 -12.25
C GLU A 399 26.52 -16.82 -13.43
N HIS A 400 25.97 -16.30 -14.54
CA HIS A 400 25.59 -17.07 -15.74
C HIS A 400 24.44 -18.09 -15.55
N ASP A 401 23.77 -18.12 -14.40
CA ASP A 401 22.47 -18.75 -14.26
C ASP A 401 21.42 -17.90 -14.99
N LEU A 402 21.16 -18.24 -16.26
CA LEU A 402 20.24 -17.52 -17.14
C LEU A 402 18.78 -17.76 -16.72
N HIS A 403 18.37 -17.09 -15.64
CA HIS A 403 16.98 -17.00 -15.21
C HIS A 403 16.39 -15.62 -15.52
N ALA A 404 16.63 -15.10 -16.72
CA ALA A 404 16.17 -13.77 -17.16
C ALA A 404 14.66 -13.53 -16.91
N PHE A 405 13.82 -14.57 -17.05
CA PHE A 405 12.40 -14.47 -16.72
C PHE A 405 12.14 -14.27 -15.22
N GLN A 406 12.91 -14.90 -14.34
CA GLN A 406 12.80 -14.69 -12.90
C GLN A 406 13.35 -13.32 -12.50
N ALA A 407 14.45 -12.88 -13.12
CA ALA A 407 14.97 -11.53 -12.93
C ALA A 407 13.90 -10.49 -13.28
N ILE A 408 13.27 -10.57 -14.47
CA ILE A 408 12.14 -9.71 -14.84
C ILE A 408 11.01 -9.82 -13.81
N ARG A 409 10.67 -11.03 -13.41
CA ARG A 409 9.55 -11.28 -12.49
C ARG A 409 9.79 -10.70 -11.10
N ARG A 410 11.04 -10.68 -10.62
CA ARG A 410 11.45 -10.09 -9.33
C ARG A 410 11.73 -8.59 -9.40
N MET A 411 11.78 -8.01 -10.59
CA MET A 411 11.94 -6.57 -10.84
C MET A 411 10.63 -5.80 -10.67
N ASP A 412 9.53 -6.44 -10.26
CA ASP A 412 8.21 -5.83 -10.22
C ASP A 412 8.15 -4.56 -9.36
N ALA A 413 8.81 -4.55 -8.21
CA ALA A 413 8.90 -3.35 -7.38
C ALA A 413 9.63 -2.20 -8.11
N ILE A 414 10.73 -2.49 -8.81
CA ILE A 414 11.49 -1.52 -9.61
C ILE A 414 10.62 -0.97 -10.74
N MET A 415 9.93 -1.84 -11.48
CA MET A 415 9.06 -1.43 -12.58
C MET A 415 7.91 -0.54 -12.09
N VAL A 416 7.28 -0.89 -10.96
CA VAL A 416 6.22 -0.07 -10.35
C VAL A 416 6.78 1.29 -9.91
N ASN A 417 7.95 1.33 -9.28
CA ASN A 417 8.58 2.60 -8.90
C ASN A 417 8.88 3.48 -10.12
N ASN A 418 9.52 2.93 -11.15
CA ASN A 418 9.91 3.68 -12.35
C ASN A 418 8.67 4.22 -13.07
N PHE A 419 7.61 3.42 -13.16
CA PHE A 419 6.33 3.87 -13.69
C PHE A 419 5.71 4.99 -12.84
N MET A 420 5.81 4.91 -11.51
CA MET A 420 5.33 5.94 -10.60
C MET A 420 6.13 7.24 -10.67
N VAL A 421 7.44 7.17 -10.90
CA VAL A 421 8.26 8.36 -11.16
C VAL A 421 7.80 9.02 -12.45
N PHE A 422 7.55 8.24 -13.50
CA PHE A 422 7.02 8.78 -14.75
C PHE A 422 5.65 9.45 -14.54
N ALA A 423 4.73 8.81 -13.82
CA ALA A 423 3.42 9.37 -13.49
C ALA A 423 3.45 10.62 -12.60
N ASP A 424 4.53 10.83 -11.84
CA ASP A 424 4.75 12.07 -11.07
C ASP A 424 5.30 13.22 -11.94
N VAL A 425 6.04 12.90 -13.01
CA VAL A 425 6.71 13.88 -13.87
C VAL A 425 5.81 14.40 -14.98
N VAL A 426 4.91 13.55 -15.51
CA VAL A 426 3.97 13.86 -16.61
C VAL A 426 2.62 14.26 -16.05
#